data_AF-A0A812UCW3-F1
#
_entry.id   AF-A0A812UCW3-F1
#
_cell.length_a   1.000
_cell.length_b   1.000
_cell.length_c   1.000
_cell.angle_alpha   90.00
_cell.angle_beta   90.00
_cell.angle_gamma   90.00
#
_symmetry.space_group_name_H-M   'P 1'
#
loop_
_entity.id
_entity.type
_entity.pdbx_description
1 polymer ?
#
loop_
_entity_poly.entity_id
_entity_poly.type
_entity_poly.pdbx_seq_one_letter_code
_entity_poly.pdbx_strand_id
1 'polypeptide(L)'
;MDWKHDFFNVIFQNWFIIGLMLFCILLSPLRTYLAQDVVNMEGRTGSWPTVPPPEEGVFHIVLMMFFVVLAIGISCVVFLPAILNPFLAPVVLHASLSLGGAGNVWGLPGTNAEAEDFVGNLCRYAFLTLSNLFLMRALRQTNVKPSLIPWVMLLNSAVNRCGFFRGPEERPFHLLDLMILSMVTYAYGLRHRKIVGDYICRYWFVLLIGFGMTWPPDLDTRLDVHPTHDLVLRSKAEIMETLCLIAWLSAADRFLSKEIFTMDKLGFLNDWALILFLVHKAVHMIFGVPRSWFVLIGLMPVAWLFRRRETQ
;
A
#
# COMPACT_ATOMS: atom_id res chain seq x y z
N MET A 1 -27.51 -2.64 11.82
CA MET A 1 -27.22 -2.09 10.48
C MET A 1 -28.24 -2.69 9.53
N ASP A 2 -28.99 -1.87 8.80
CA ASP A 2 -30.02 -2.37 7.88
C ASP A 2 -29.41 -2.52 6.48
N TRP A 3 -28.91 -3.72 6.20
CA TRP A 3 -28.24 -4.04 4.93
C TRP A 3 -29.12 -3.78 3.70
N LYS A 4 -30.45 -3.76 3.84
CA LYS A 4 -31.37 -3.47 2.73
C LYS A 4 -31.28 -2.01 2.29
N HIS A 5 -30.98 -1.11 3.24
CA HIS A 5 -30.82 0.32 2.99
C HIS A 5 -29.36 0.68 2.68
N ASP A 6 -28.41 -0.17 3.08
CA ASP A 6 -26.96 -0.01 2.87
C ASP A 6 -26.39 -0.87 1.72
N PHE A 7 -27.20 -1.29 0.74
CA PHE A 7 -26.75 -2.20 -0.34
C PHE A 7 -25.55 -1.65 -1.13
N PHE A 8 -25.46 -0.33 -1.29
CA PHE A 8 -24.31 0.32 -1.92
C PHE A 8 -23.00 0.09 -1.17
N ASN A 9 -23.02 -0.10 0.16
CA ASN A 9 -21.82 -0.45 0.95
C ASN A 9 -21.31 -1.87 0.64
N VAL A 10 -22.15 -2.76 0.13
CA VAL A 10 -21.73 -4.11 -0.33
C VAL A 10 -21.09 -4.01 -1.71
N ILE A 11 -21.70 -3.26 -2.63
CA ILE A 11 -21.12 -2.99 -3.97
C ILE A 11 -19.78 -2.27 -3.85
N PHE A 12 -19.65 -1.36 -2.88
CA PHE A 12 -18.44 -0.61 -2.56
C PHE A 12 -17.20 -1.51 -2.38
N GLN A 13 -17.36 -2.73 -1.87
CA GLN A 13 -16.23 -3.65 -1.75
C GLN A 13 -15.63 -4.02 -3.09
N ASN A 14 -16.45 -4.22 -4.14
CA ASN A 14 -15.93 -4.54 -5.47
C ASN A 14 -15.25 -3.35 -6.16
N TRP A 15 -15.32 -2.14 -5.59
CA TRP A 15 -14.61 -0.99 -6.12
C TRP A 15 -13.08 -1.17 -6.05
N PHE A 16 -12.57 -2.07 -5.19
CA PHE A 16 -11.16 -2.44 -5.23
C PHE A 16 -10.74 -2.94 -6.62
N ILE A 17 -11.60 -3.69 -7.33
CA ILE A 17 -11.31 -4.21 -8.67
C ILE A 17 -11.17 -3.06 -9.66
N ILE A 18 -12.10 -2.11 -9.61
CA ILE A 18 -12.07 -0.91 -10.46
C ILE A 18 -10.83 -0.07 -10.14
N GLY A 19 -10.52 0.12 -8.86
CA GLY A 19 -9.31 0.81 -8.40
C GLY A 19 -8.02 0.13 -8.92
N LEU A 20 -7.95 -1.19 -8.86
CA LEU A 20 -6.83 -1.96 -9.42
C LEU A 20 -6.72 -1.77 -10.94
N MET A 21 -7.83 -1.82 -11.68
CA MET A 21 -7.83 -1.55 -13.13
C MET A 21 -7.30 -0.14 -13.44
N LEU A 22 -7.75 0.87 -12.68
CA LEU A 22 -7.27 2.24 -12.82
C LEU A 22 -5.78 2.35 -12.51
N PHE A 23 -5.29 1.71 -11.45
CA PHE A 23 -3.87 1.69 -11.14
C PHE A 23 -3.04 0.97 -12.20
N CYS A 24 -3.53 -0.12 -12.79
CA CYS A 24 -2.87 -0.77 -13.91
C CYS A 24 -2.72 0.16 -15.12
N ILE A 25 -3.74 0.98 -15.42
CA ILE A 25 -3.68 1.99 -16.50
C ILE A 25 -2.68 3.09 -16.12
N LEU A 26 -2.83 3.66 -14.92
CA LEU A 26 -2.00 4.77 -14.43
C LEU A 26 -0.51 4.39 -14.35
N LEU A 27 -0.19 3.17 -13.94
CA LEU A 27 1.18 2.67 -13.79
C LEU A 27 1.72 1.98 -15.05
N SER A 28 0.97 1.93 -16.15
CA SER A 28 1.44 1.38 -17.43
C SER A 28 2.74 2.05 -17.94
N PRO A 29 2.89 3.39 -17.89
CA PRO A 29 4.14 4.05 -18.26
C PRO A 29 5.31 3.64 -17.36
N LEU A 30 5.08 3.54 -16.05
CA LEU A 30 6.09 3.10 -15.09
C LEU A 30 6.52 1.65 -15.37
N ARG A 31 5.57 0.75 -15.63
CA ARG A 31 5.86 -0.64 -16.01
C ARG A 31 6.77 -0.71 -17.23
N THR A 32 6.46 0.08 -18.25
CA THR A 32 7.22 0.12 -19.51
C THR A 32 8.64 0.65 -19.28
N TYR A 33 8.76 1.74 -18.51
CA TYR A 33 10.05 2.30 -18.11
C TYR A 33 10.91 1.28 -17.36
N LEU A 34 10.36 0.62 -16.34
CA LEU A 34 11.08 -0.39 -15.56
C LEU A 34 11.52 -1.58 -16.41
N ALA A 35 10.66 -2.06 -17.32
CA ALA A 35 11.01 -3.15 -18.22
C ALA A 35 12.18 -2.78 -19.16
N GLN A 36 12.14 -1.59 -19.76
CA GLN A 36 13.22 -1.09 -20.61
C GLN A 36 14.53 -0.92 -19.81
N ASP A 37 14.44 -0.41 -18.59
CA ASP A 37 15.60 -0.18 -17.75
C ASP A 37 16.26 -1.48 -17.29
N VAL A 38 15.50 -2.53 -17.01
CA VAL A 38 16.03 -3.88 -16.71
C VAL A 38 16.80 -4.45 -17.90
N VAL A 39 16.25 -4.37 -19.12
CA VAL A 39 16.94 -4.80 -20.35
C VAL A 39 18.25 -4.03 -20.54
N ASN A 40 18.23 -2.70 -20.29
CA ASN A 40 19.43 -1.87 -20.36
C ASN A 40 20.48 -2.26 -19.31
N MET A 41 20.07 -2.76 -18.13
CA MET A 41 20.99 -3.26 -17.11
C MET A 41 21.63 -4.58 -17.53
N GLU A 42 20.86 -5.51 -18.09
CA GLU A 42 21.37 -6.80 -18.57
C GLU A 42 22.43 -6.61 -19.65
N GLY A 43 22.22 -5.70 -20.60
CA GLY A 43 23.23 -5.35 -21.60
C GLY A 43 24.52 -4.75 -21.04
N ARG A 44 24.48 -4.14 -19.84
CA ARG A 44 25.66 -3.57 -19.15
C ARG A 44 26.40 -4.57 -18.26
N THR A 45 25.86 -5.78 -18.04
CA THR A 45 26.49 -6.78 -17.14
C THR A 45 27.88 -7.24 -17.59
N GLY A 46 28.30 -6.97 -18.84
CA GLY A 46 29.66 -7.19 -19.32
C GLY A 46 30.71 -6.23 -18.75
N SER A 47 30.31 -5.05 -18.27
CA SER A 47 31.20 -4.07 -17.63
C SER A 47 30.39 -3.02 -16.90
N TRP A 48 29.95 -3.31 -15.66
CA TRP A 48 29.61 -2.21 -14.77
C TRP A 48 30.84 -1.31 -14.69
N PRO A 49 30.72 -0.01 -15.02
CA PRO A 49 31.87 0.87 -15.01
C PRO A 49 32.51 0.77 -13.62
N THR A 50 33.72 0.22 -13.58
CA THR A 50 34.58 0.23 -12.39
C THR A 50 35.09 1.63 -12.09
N VAL A 51 34.59 2.63 -12.81
CA VAL A 51 34.78 4.04 -12.52
C VAL A 51 34.37 4.22 -11.06
N PRO A 52 35.32 4.53 -10.17
CA PRO A 52 34.99 4.77 -8.78
C PRO A 52 33.88 5.82 -8.73
N PRO A 53 32.91 5.68 -7.81
CA PRO A 53 31.89 6.71 -7.66
C PRO A 53 32.60 8.07 -7.56
N PRO A 54 32.10 9.11 -8.25
CA PRO A 54 32.71 10.43 -8.18
C PRO A 54 32.97 10.78 -6.71
N GLU A 55 34.12 11.39 -6.41
CA GLU A 55 34.52 11.75 -5.04
C GLU A 55 33.54 12.73 -4.37
N GLU A 56 32.54 13.23 -5.10
CA GLU A 56 31.29 13.73 -4.53
C GLU A 56 30.66 12.66 -3.64
N GLY A 57 31.08 12.66 -2.38
CA GLY A 57 30.79 11.58 -1.44
C GLY A 57 29.29 11.33 -1.33
N VAL A 58 28.93 10.09 -0.97
CA VAL A 58 27.54 9.61 -0.72
C VAL A 58 26.68 10.65 0.04
N PHE A 59 27.30 11.42 0.92
CA PHE A 59 26.71 12.56 1.61
C PHE A 59 26.04 13.59 0.68
N HIS A 60 26.68 14.02 -0.41
CA HIS A 60 26.11 14.98 -1.35
C HIS A 60 24.88 14.44 -2.06
N ILE A 61 24.91 13.15 -2.45
CA ILE A 61 23.75 12.48 -3.06
C ILE A 61 22.58 12.45 -2.07
N VAL A 62 22.84 12.04 -0.82
CA VAL A 62 21.82 11.99 0.24
C VAL A 62 21.25 13.39 0.52
N LEU A 63 22.12 14.39 0.60
CA LEU A 63 21.72 15.78 0.84
C LEU A 63 20.89 16.34 -0.31
N MET A 64 21.28 16.10 -1.56
CA MET A 64 20.51 16.48 -2.75
C MET A 64 19.14 15.81 -2.75
N MET A 65 19.08 14.50 -2.48
CA MET A 65 17.82 13.77 -2.39
C MET A 65 16.92 14.33 -1.30
N PHE A 66 17.48 14.66 -0.13
CA PHE A 66 16.74 15.29 0.95
C PHE A 66 16.14 16.64 0.54
N PHE A 67 16.94 17.53 -0.07
CA PHE A 67 16.45 18.83 -0.53
C PHE A 67 15.39 18.73 -1.63
N VAL A 68 15.51 17.75 -2.54
CA VAL A 68 14.47 17.56 -3.56
C VAL A 68 13.20 16.98 -2.97
N VAL A 69 13.27 16.00 -2.08
CA VAL A 69 12.08 15.51 -1.37
C VAL A 69 11.42 16.65 -0.60
N LEU A 70 12.20 17.50 0.07
CA LEU A 70 11.69 18.69 0.73
C LEU A 70 11.02 19.66 -0.24
N ALA A 71 11.62 19.92 -1.40
CA ALA A 71 11.06 20.79 -2.45
C ALA A 71 9.76 20.24 -3.04
N ILE A 72 9.67 18.94 -3.29
CA ILE A 72 8.43 18.28 -3.72
C ILE A 72 7.38 18.40 -2.60
N GLY A 73 7.78 18.24 -1.34
CA GLY A 73 6.92 18.40 -0.17
C GLY A 73 6.32 19.80 -0.09
N ILE A 74 7.15 20.84 -0.16
CA ILE A 74 6.71 22.24 -0.20
C ILE A 74 5.77 22.47 -1.41
N SER A 75 6.12 21.93 -2.58
CA SER A 75 5.29 22.02 -3.79
C SER A 75 3.90 21.41 -3.60
N CYS A 76 3.82 20.22 -3.01
CA CYS A 76 2.57 19.49 -2.80
C CYS A 76 1.73 20.04 -1.64
N VAL A 77 2.36 20.59 -0.61
CA VAL A 77 1.68 21.08 0.59
C VAL A 77 1.24 22.54 0.45
N VAL A 78 2.03 23.37 -0.24
CA VAL A 78 1.80 24.82 -0.32
C VAL A 78 1.32 25.25 -1.69
N PHE A 79 2.10 24.96 -2.74
CA PHE A 79 1.84 25.54 -4.06
C PHE A 79 0.70 24.85 -4.81
N LEU A 80 0.66 23.52 -4.81
CA LEU A 80 -0.38 22.75 -5.51
C LEU A 80 -1.79 23.04 -4.99
N PRO A 81 -2.07 23.03 -3.67
CA PRO A 81 -3.39 23.39 -3.16
C PRO A 81 -3.78 24.82 -3.51
N ALA A 82 -2.85 25.79 -3.43
CA ALA A 82 -3.13 27.18 -3.78
C ALA A 82 -3.55 27.35 -5.25
N ILE A 83 -2.98 26.55 -6.15
CA ILE A 83 -3.31 26.56 -7.58
C ILE A 83 -4.58 25.76 -7.86
N LEU A 84 -4.75 24.59 -7.24
CA LEU A 84 -5.80 23.63 -7.60
C LEU A 84 -7.13 23.88 -6.87
N ASN A 85 -7.12 24.36 -5.63
CA ASN A 85 -8.34 24.56 -4.83
C ASN A 85 -9.38 25.43 -5.55
N PRO A 86 -9.04 26.59 -6.15
CA PRO A 86 -10.03 27.45 -6.82
C PRO A 86 -10.78 26.77 -7.97
N PHE A 87 -10.20 25.72 -8.58
CA PHE A 87 -10.78 25.03 -9.73
C PHE A 87 -11.39 23.67 -9.34
N LEU A 88 -10.70 22.89 -8.52
CA LEU A 88 -11.13 21.53 -8.19
C LEU A 88 -12.16 21.49 -7.06
N ALA A 89 -12.07 22.36 -6.05
CA ALA A 89 -12.98 22.32 -4.92
C ALA A 89 -14.46 22.50 -5.34
N PRO A 90 -14.82 23.46 -6.22
CA PRO A 90 -16.19 23.58 -6.72
C PRO A 90 -16.67 22.35 -7.50
N VAL A 91 -15.78 21.74 -8.29
CA VAL A 91 -16.09 20.54 -9.09
C VAL A 91 -16.34 19.34 -8.19
N VAL A 92 -15.47 19.13 -7.20
CA VAL A 92 -15.61 18.05 -6.21
C VAL A 92 -16.88 18.22 -5.40
N LEU A 93 -17.19 19.45 -4.95
CA LEU A 93 -18.43 19.73 -4.23
C LEU A 93 -19.66 19.45 -5.09
N HIS A 94 -19.68 19.92 -6.34
CA HIS A 94 -20.79 19.66 -7.26
C HIS A 94 -20.98 18.16 -7.51
N ALA A 95 -19.89 17.41 -7.72
CA ALA A 95 -19.93 15.96 -7.88
C ALA A 95 -20.45 15.27 -6.60
N SER A 96 -19.98 15.70 -5.42
CA SER A 96 -20.44 15.19 -4.13
C SER A 96 -21.95 15.36 -3.95
N LEU A 97 -22.46 16.58 -4.18
CA LEU A 97 -23.90 16.88 -4.09
C LEU A 97 -24.72 16.11 -5.13
N SER A 98 -24.17 15.90 -6.33
CA SER A 98 -24.82 15.12 -7.39
C SER A 98 -24.93 13.63 -7.05
N LEU A 99 -24.01 13.09 -6.25
CA LEU A 99 -24.03 11.71 -5.78
C LEU A 99 -24.96 11.50 -4.58
N GLY A 100 -25.44 12.59 -3.94
CA GLY A 100 -26.35 12.54 -2.81
C GLY A 100 -25.82 11.68 -1.66
N GLY A 101 -26.66 10.77 -1.14
CA GLY A 101 -26.29 9.89 -0.03
C GLY A 101 -25.08 8.97 -0.33
N ALA A 102 -24.81 8.67 -1.60
CA ALA A 102 -23.62 7.92 -1.97
C ALA A 102 -22.34 8.73 -1.76
N GLY A 103 -22.35 10.05 -1.97
CA GLY A 103 -21.18 10.90 -1.75
C GLY A 103 -20.69 10.88 -0.30
N ASN A 104 -21.63 10.88 0.65
CA ASN A 104 -21.32 10.78 2.09
C ASN A 104 -20.62 9.44 2.45
N VAL A 105 -20.96 8.35 1.76
CA VAL A 105 -20.30 7.04 1.97
C VAL A 105 -18.82 7.10 1.57
N TRP A 106 -18.49 7.89 0.53
CA TRP A 106 -17.12 8.12 0.08
C TRP A 106 -16.35 9.15 0.90
N GLY A 107 -17.00 9.76 1.91
CA GLY A 107 -16.43 10.89 2.65
C GLY A 107 -16.20 12.11 1.76
N LEU A 108 -17.01 12.27 0.70
CA LEU A 108 -16.93 13.45 -0.16
C LEU A 108 -17.44 14.69 0.60
N PRO A 109 -16.86 15.86 0.32
CA PRO A 109 -17.18 17.10 1.05
C PRO A 109 -18.63 17.54 0.79
N GLY A 110 -19.31 18.01 1.83
CA GLY A 110 -20.64 18.58 1.76
C GLY A 110 -20.65 20.11 1.70
N THR A 111 -19.53 20.75 2.05
CA THR A 111 -19.36 22.21 2.03
C THR A 111 -18.16 22.64 1.18
N ASN A 112 -18.10 23.91 0.78
CA ASN A 112 -16.96 24.43 0.02
C ASN A 112 -15.65 24.38 0.82
N ALA A 113 -15.71 24.69 2.13
CA ALA A 113 -14.54 24.60 3.00
C ALA A 113 -14.02 23.15 3.10
N GLU A 114 -14.91 22.18 3.30
CA GLU A 114 -14.54 20.76 3.29
C GLU A 114 -13.96 20.33 1.94
N ALA A 115 -14.44 20.89 0.83
CA ALA A 115 -13.93 20.58 -0.50
C ALA A 115 -12.53 21.13 -0.75
N GLU A 116 -12.24 22.32 -0.27
CA GLU A 116 -10.89 22.91 -0.28
C GLU A 116 -9.92 22.10 0.58
N ASP A 117 -10.36 21.67 1.77
CA ASP A 117 -9.58 20.79 2.65
C ASP A 117 -9.33 19.42 1.99
N PHE A 118 -10.36 18.84 1.36
CA PHE A 118 -10.26 17.57 0.65
C PHE A 118 -9.24 17.63 -0.49
N VAL A 119 -9.32 18.65 -1.36
CA VAL A 119 -8.35 18.84 -2.45
C VAL A 119 -6.94 19.10 -1.91
N GLY A 120 -6.83 19.90 -0.84
CA GLY A 120 -5.56 20.12 -0.14
C GLY A 120 -4.94 18.81 0.37
N ASN A 121 -5.76 17.95 0.97
CA ASN A 121 -5.34 16.63 1.43
C ASN A 121 -4.94 15.70 0.28
N LEU A 122 -5.68 15.66 -0.83
CA LEU A 122 -5.28 14.89 -2.03
C LEU A 122 -3.89 15.32 -2.54
N CYS A 123 -3.60 16.62 -2.55
CA CYS A 123 -2.29 17.13 -2.93
C CYS A 123 -1.20 16.68 -1.94
N ARG A 124 -1.49 16.71 -0.63
CA ARG A 124 -0.58 16.22 0.40
C ARG A 124 -0.30 14.72 0.28
N TYR A 125 -1.28 13.89 -0.10
CA TYR A 125 -1.03 12.46 -0.29
C TYR A 125 -0.29 12.16 -1.59
N ALA A 126 -0.52 12.95 -2.64
CA ALA A 126 0.24 12.85 -3.89
C ALA A 126 1.75 13.10 -3.69
N PHE A 127 2.14 13.87 -2.65
CA PHE A 127 3.54 14.07 -2.28
C PHE A 127 4.30 12.75 -2.13
N LEU A 128 3.75 11.78 -1.38
CA LEU A 128 4.47 10.54 -1.10
C LEU A 128 4.72 9.76 -2.39
N THR A 129 3.69 9.63 -3.23
CA THR A 129 3.77 9.00 -4.54
C THR A 129 4.83 9.68 -5.44
N LEU A 130 4.76 11.00 -5.56
CA LEU A 130 5.70 11.76 -6.40
C LEU A 130 7.13 11.70 -5.85
N SER A 131 7.30 11.76 -4.54
CA SER A 131 8.61 11.65 -3.89
C SER A 131 9.23 10.27 -4.14
N ASN A 132 8.47 9.18 -4.03
CA ASN A 132 8.94 7.82 -4.30
C ASN A 132 9.33 7.62 -5.77
N LEU A 133 8.53 8.12 -6.72
CA LEU A 133 8.85 8.07 -8.16
C LEU A 133 10.10 8.89 -8.49
N PHE A 134 10.25 10.07 -7.87
CA PHE A 134 11.44 10.89 -8.02
C PHE A 134 12.67 10.20 -7.44
N LEU A 135 12.60 9.69 -6.21
CA LEU A 135 13.70 8.98 -5.54
C LEU A 135 14.16 7.79 -6.36
N MET A 136 13.23 7.01 -6.91
CA MET A 136 13.54 5.90 -7.82
C MET A 136 14.35 6.40 -9.03
N ARG A 137 13.88 7.44 -9.73
CA ARG A 137 14.55 7.98 -10.91
C ARG A 137 15.91 8.60 -10.59
N ALA A 138 15.99 9.39 -9.51
CA ALA A 138 17.21 10.04 -9.08
C ALA A 138 18.28 9.03 -8.67
N LEU A 139 17.94 8.06 -7.81
CA LEU A 139 18.85 6.97 -7.44
C LEU A 139 19.29 6.17 -8.64
N ARG A 140 18.42 5.96 -9.63
CA ARG A 140 18.75 5.21 -10.83
C ARG A 140 19.83 5.91 -11.69
N GLN A 141 19.89 7.24 -11.65
CA GLN A 141 20.91 8.06 -12.32
C GLN A 141 22.25 8.08 -11.57
N THR A 142 22.27 7.65 -10.30
CA THR A 142 23.50 7.53 -9.50
C THR A 142 24.17 6.16 -9.68
N ASN A 143 25.36 6.00 -9.11
CA ASN A 143 26.07 4.72 -9.05
C ASN A 143 25.54 3.77 -7.95
N VAL A 144 24.39 4.07 -7.33
CA VAL A 144 23.77 3.20 -6.33
C VAL A 144 23.23 1.94 -7.02
N LYS A 145 23.47 0.78 -6.40
CA LYS A 145 22.93 -0.49 -6.90
C LYS A 145 21.40 -0.42 -6.95
N PRO A 146 20.75 -0.74 -8.09
CA PRO A 146 19.29 -0.64 -8.24
C PRO A 146 18.49 -1.40 -7.17
N SER A 147 19.02 -2.52 -6.68
CA SER A 147 18.40 -3.32 -5.62
C SER A 147 18.32 -2.63 -4.24
N LEU A 148 18.96 -1.47 -4.06
CA LEU A 148 18.80 -0.61 -2.88
C LEU A 148 17.64 0.38 -3.02
N ILE A 149 17.17 0.66 -4.24
CA ILE A 149 16.10 1.65 -4.48
C ILE A 149 14.83 1.31 -3.69
N PRO A 150 14.31 0.07 -3.67
CA PRO A 150 13.11 -0.24 -2.90
C PRO A 150 13.27 -0.03 -1.39
N TRP A 151 14.48 -0.25 -0.84
CA TRP A 151 14.75 0.02 0.58
C TRP A 151 14.63 1.51 0.91
N VAL A 152 15.15 2.38 0.03
CA VAL A 152 15.05 3.82 0.22
C VAL A 152 13.59 4.30 0.08
N MET A 153 12.85 3.76 -0.89
CA MET A 153 11.42 4.07 -1.05
C MET A 153 10.59 3.61 0.16
N LEU A 154 10.88 2.42 0.70
CA LEU A 154 10.22 1.91 1.91
C LEU A 154 10.51 2.81 3.11
N LEU A 155 11.77 3.21 3.31
CA LEU A 155 12.15 4.14 4.38
C LEU A 155 11.48 5.51 4.22
N ASN A 156 11.48 6.07 3.00
CA ASN A 156 10.80 7.33 2.71
C ASN A 156 9.30 7.24 3.02
N SER A 157 8.66 6.12 2.65
CA SER A 157 7.25 5.88 2.96
C SER A 157 7.01 5.82 4.47
N ALA A 158 7.80 5.01 5.20
CA ALA A 158 7.67 4.87 6.64
C ALA A 158 7.84 6.19 7.40
N VAL A 159 8.87 6.97 7.06
CA VAL A 159 9.15 8.25 7.73
C VAL A 159 8.04 9.27 7.48
N ASN A 160 7.63 9.44 6.22
CA ASN A 160 6.58 10.42 5.91
C ASN A 160 5.24 10.00 6.53
N ARG A 161 4.89 8.71 6.46
CA ARG A 161 3.65 8.18 7.03
C ARG A 161 3.56 8.29 8.55
N CYS A 162 4.69 8.27 9.25
CA CYS A 162 4.71 8.59 10.67
C CYS A 162 4.31 10.05 10.94
N GLY A 163 4.72 10.99 10.08
CA GLY A 163 4.49 12.42 10.26
C GLY A 163 3.10 12.89 9.83
N PHE A 164 2.57 12.37 8.72
CA PHE A 164 1.32 12.85 8.12
C PHE A 164 0.07 12.22 8.74
N PHE A 165 -1.00 13.01 8.79
CA PHE A 165 -2.31 12.53 9.20
C PHE A 165 -2.91 11.65 8.09
N ARG A 166 -3.63 10.59 8.48
CA ARG A 166 -4.15 9.56 7.57
C ARG A 166 -5.66 9.66 7.41
N GLY A 167 -6.14 10.52 6.53
CA GLY A 167 -7.57 10.59 6.24
C GLY A 167 -8.09 9.36 5.48
N PRO A 168 -9.41 9.08 5.49
CA PRO A 168 -10.01 8.06 4.62
C PRO A 168 -9.66 8.21 3.13
N GLU A 169 -9.43 9.45 2.70
CA GLU A 169 -9.06 9.82 1.35
C GLU A 169 -7.58 9.51 0.99
N GLU A 170 -6.74 9.14 1.96
CA GLU A 170 -5.38 8.63 1.71
C GLU A 170 -5.41 7.22 1.07
N ARG A 171 -6.43 6.41 1.36
CA ARG A 171 -6.45 4.98 1.02
C ARG A 171 -6.08 4.66 -0.44
N PRO A 172 -6.60 5.38 -1.46
CA PRO A 172 -6.20 5.14 -2.85
C PRO A 172 -4.71 5.43 -3.10
N PHE A 173 -4.17 6.51 -2.54
CA PHE A 173 -2.74 6.84 -2.66
C PHE A 173 -1.88 5.81 -1.94
N HIS A 174 -2.32 5.35 -0.78
CA HIS A 174 -1.63 4.28 -0.08
C HIS A 174 -1.51 3.01 -0.92
N LEU A 175 -2.62 2.55 -1.49
CA LEU A 175 -2.62 1.37 -2.38
C LEU A 175 -1.75 1.60 -3.62
N LEU A 176 -1.81 2.80 -4.20
CA LEU A 176 -0.96 3.20 -5.33
C LEU A 176 0.53 3.12 -4.98
N ASP A 177 0.93 3.66 -3.82
CA ASP A 177 2.31 3.63 -3.33
C ASP A 177 2.80 2.20 -3.09
N LEU A 178 1.96 1.34 -2.50
CA LEU A 178 2.29 -0.09 -2.33
C LEU A 178 2.46 -0.81 -3.67
N MET A 179 1.64 -0.48 -4.66
CA MET A 179 1.73 -1.05 -6.01
C MET A 179 3.01 -0.57 -6.73
N ILE A 180 3.34 0.71 -6.64
CA ILE A 180 4.61 1.27 -7.15
C ILE A 180 5.79 0.57 -6.48
N LEU A 181 5.81 0.50 -5.14
CA LEU A 181 6.87 -0.19 -4.39
C LEU A 181 7.02 -1.65 -4.83
N SER A 182 5.90 -2.36 -5.01
CA SER A 182 5.90 -3.76 -5.47
C SER A 182 6.46 -3.90 -6.89
N MET A 183 6.05 -3.01 -7.82
CA MET A 183 6.56 -3.02 -9.19
C MET A 183 8.07 -2.73 -9.25
N VAL A 184 8.54 -1.73 -8.49
CA VAL A 184 9.96 -1.39 -8.43
C VAL A 184 10.76 -2.52 -7.77
N THR A 185 10.24 -3.13 -6.71
CA THR A 185 10.86 -4.29 -6.07
C THR A 185 10.92 -5.51 -7.00
N TYR A 186 9.88 -5.72 -7.80
CA TYR A 186 9.87 -6.79 -8.81
C TYR A 186 10.93 -6.55 -9.90
N ALA A 187 11.03 -5.30 -10.39
CA ALA A 187 11.98 -4.95 -11.46
C ALA A 187 13.45 -4.96 -11.01
N TYR A 188 13.76 -4.33 -9.87
CA TYR A 188 15.15 -4.16 -9.41
C TYR A 188 15.60 -5.20 -8.39
N GLY A 189 14.68 -5.99 -7.86
CA GLY A 189 14.92 -6.86 -6.72
C GLY A 189 15.13 -6.08 -5.44
N LEU A 190 15.24 -6.81 -4.33
CA LEU A 190 15.51 -6.24 -3.01
C LEU A 190 16.87 -6.77 -2.52
N ARG A 191 17.83 -5.87 -2.29
CA ARG A 191 19.17 -6.25 -1.84
C ARG A 191 19.08 -6.98 -0.49
N HIS A 192 19.80 -8.09 -0.36
CA HIS A 192 19.79 -8.94 0.84
C HIS A 192 18.44 -9.59 1.19
N ARG A 193 17.46 -9.64 0.27
CA ARG A 193 16.14 -10.26 0.53
C ARG A 193 16.21 -11.68 1.08
N LYS A 194 17.18 -12.49 0.60
CA LYS A 194 17.34 -13.88 1.03
C LYS A 194 17.68 -13.94 2.52
N ILE A 195 18.70 -13.19 2.94
CA ILE A 195 19.16 -13.09 4.32
C ILE A 195 18.03 -12.60 5.21
N VAL A 196 17.41 -11.46 4.87
CA VAL A 196 16.31 -10.88 5.65
C VAL A 196 15.16 -11.87 5.78
N GLY A 197 14.73 -12.48 4.67
CA GLY A 197 13.63 -13.43 4.75
C GLY A 197 13.99 -14.77 5.41
N ASP A 198 15.26 -15.20 5.42
CA ASP A 198 15.71 -16.36 6.21
C ASP A 198 15.54 -16.08 7.71
N TYR A 199 15.91 -14.87 8.15
CA TYR A 199 15.66 -14.42 9.52
C TYR A 199 14.16 -14.36 9.83
N ILE A 200 13.36 -13.80 8.93
CA ILE A 200 11.90 -13.67 9.14
C ILE A 200 11.24 -15.05 9.20
N CYS A 201 11.60 -15.99 8.33
CA CYS A 201 11.05 -17.35 8.36
C CYS A 201 11.49 -18.11 9.63
N ARG A 202 12.78 -17.98 10.01
CA ARG A 202 13.33 -18.67 11.18
C ARG A 202 12.78 -18.12 12.50
N TYR A 203 12.56 -16.81 12.57
CA TYR A 203 12.16 -16.09 13.78
C TYR A 203 10.80 -15.41 13.62
N TRP A 204 9.87 -16.03 12.90
CA TRP A 204 8.55 -15.46 12.60
C TRP A 204 7.77 -15.04 13.85
N PHE A 205 7.96 -15.74 14.97
CA PHE A 205 7.36 -15.40 16.25
C PHE A 205 7.84 -14.03 16.81
N VAL A 206 9.05 -13.58 16.46
CA VAL A 206 9.55 -12.24 16.84
C VAL A 206 8.72 -11.16 16.17
N LEU A 207 8.27 -11.38 14.94
CA LEU A 207 7.35 -10.46 14.26
C LEU A 207 6.03 -10.34 15.03
N LEU A 208 5.47 -11.46 15.49
CA LEU A 208 4.24 -11.46 16.30
C LEU A 208 4.43 -10.80 17.67
N ILE A 209 5.56 -11.03 18.34
CA ILE A 209 5.89 -10.34 19.59
C ILE A 209 6.01 -8.84 19.32
N GLY A 210 6.67 -8.44 18.24
CA GLY A 210 6.75 -7.05 17.80
C GLY A 210 5.37 -6.42 17.59
N PHE A 211 4.44 -7.14 16.96
CA PHE A 211 3.04 -6.71 16.83
C PHE A 211 2.36 -6.60 18.20
N GLY A 212 2.54 -7.56 19.10
CA GLY A 212 2.00 -7.47 20.46
C GLY A 212 2.53 -6.28 21.27
N MET A 213 3.80 -5.89 21.05
CA MET A 213 4.41 -4.74 21.74
C MET A 213 4.02 -3.38 21.13
N THR A 214 3.70 -3.35 19.84
CA THR A 214 3.33 -2.12 19.11
C THR A 214 1.83 -1.91 19.08
N TRP A 215 1.03 -2.97 19.17
CA TRP A 215 -0.43 -2.89 19.24
C TRP A 215 -0.87 -2.22 20.56
N PRO A 216 -1.64 -1.13 20.51
CA PRO A 216 -2.17 -0.50 21.73
C PRO A 216 -3.25 -1.41 22.32
N PRO A 217 -3.20 -1.74 23.63
CA PRO A 217 -4.16 -2.64 24.24
C PRO A 217 -5.61 -2.12 24.22
N ASP A 218 -5.75 -0.81 24.11
CA ASP A 218 -6.97 -0.01 24.13
C ASP A 218 -7.45 0.39 22.72
N LEU A 219 -6.79 -0.08 21.65
CA LEU A 219 -7.23 0.15 20.29
C LEU A 219 -8.32 -0.85 19.87
N ASP A 220 -9.57 -0.42 20.00
CA ASP A 220 -10.77 -1.15 19.53
C ASP A 220 -11.30 -0.64 18.17
N THR A 221 -10.78 0.49 17.71
CA THR A 221 -11.19 1.12 16.45
C THR A 221 -10.22 0.84 15.31
N ARG A 222 -10.78 0.87 14.10
CA ARG A 222 -10.02 0.79 12.86
C ARG A 222 -9.36 2.13 12.56
N LEU A 223 -8.04 2.21 12.62
CA LEU A 223 -7.29 3.45 12.35
C LEU A 223 -7.47 3.99 10.92
N ASP A 224 -7.83 3.13 9.96
CA ASP A 224 -8.12 3.55 8.59
C ASP A 224 -9.49 4.22 8.44
N VAL A 225 -10.40 3.99 9.39
CA VAL A 225 -11.76 4.57 9.42
C VAL A 225 -11.83 5.72 10.43
N HIS A 226 -11.17 5.57 11.56
CA HIS A 226 -11.09 6.53 12.66
C HIS A 226 -9.63 6.92 12.87
N PRO A 227 -9.10 7.81 12.00
CA PRO A 227 -7.71 8.19 12.09
C PRO A 227 -7.44 8.98 13.37
N THR A 228 -6.26 8.77 13.91
CA THR A 228 -5.81 9.45 15.13
C THR A 228 -4.86 10.59 14.80
N HIS A 229 -4.94 11.68 15.57
CA HIS A 229 -3.95 12.76 15.54
C HIS A 229 -2.72 12.44 16.39
N ASP A 230 -2.80 11.45 17.29
CA ASP A 230 -1.68 11.03 18.13
C ASP A 230 -0.53 10.50 17.27
N LEU A 231 0.60 11.19 17.33
CA LEU A 231 1.81 10.84 16.60
C LEU A 231 2.34 9.46 17.03
N VAL A 232 2.28 9.14 18.33
CA VAL A 232 2.84 7.89 18.86
C VAL A 232 2.05 6.69 18.33
N LEU A 233 0.72 6.78 18.38
CA LEU A 233 -0.16 5.73 17.86
C LEU A 233 0.01 5.55 16.34
N ARG A 234 0.13 6.64 15.57
CA ARG A 234 0.43 6.58 14.13
C ARG A 234 1.77 5.90 13.85
N SER A 235 2.83 6.31 14.55
CA SER A 235 4.15 5.70 14.37
C SER A 235 4.14 4.20 14.70
N LYS A 236 3.43 3.78 15.75
CA LYS A 236 3.28 2.35 16.08
C LYS A 236 2.60 1.57 14.96
N ALA A 237 1.47 2.08 14.44
CA ALA A 237 0.77 1.45 13.34
C ALA A 237 1.64 1.37 12.08
N GLU A 238 2.39 2.42 11.77
CA GLU A 238 3.29 2.45 10.61
C GLU A 238 4.48 1.51 10.74
N ILE A 239 5.03 1.34 11.95
CA ILE A 239 6.06 0.35 12.22
C ILE A 239 5.52 -1.06 11.93
N MET A 240 4.31 -1.38 12.38
CA MET A 240 3.68 -2.67 12.10
C MET A 240 3.49 -2.90 10.60
N GLU A 241 2.96 -1.90 9.91
CA GLU A 241 2.75 -1.93 8.46
C GLU A 241 4.08 -2.13 7.72
N THR A 242 5.10 -1.37 8.07
CA THR A 242 6.45 -1.48 7.50
C THR A 242 7.04 -2.87 7.74
N LEU A 243 6.90 -3.43 8.94
CA LEU A 243 7.36 -4.78 9.24
C LEU A 243 6.63 -5.84 8.40
N CYS A 244 5.31 -5.71 8.22
CA CYS A 244 4.54 -6.53 7.29
C CYS A 244 5.05 -6.43 5.86
N LEU A 245 5.34 -5.22 5.37
CA LEU A 245 5.87 -5.00 4.02
C LEU A 245 7.26 -5.61 3.85
N ILE A 246 8.15 -5.47 4.83
CA ILE A 246 9.48 -6.09 4.81
C ILE A 246 9.36 -7.62 4.77
N ALA A 247 8.49 -8.18 5.60
CA ALA A 247 8.20 -9.60 5.65
C ALA A 247 7.65 -10.10 4.31
N TRP A 248 6.68 -9.40 3.74
CA TRP A 248 6.10 -9.73 2.45
C TRP A 248 7.15 -9.66 1.33
N LEU A 249 7.83 -8.53 1.15
CA LEU A 249 8.79 -8.33 0.05
C LEU A 249 10.02 -9.23 0.15
N SER A 250 10.38 -9.68 1.36
CA SER A 250 11.56 -10.51 1.58
C SER A 250 11.27 -12.01 1.64
N ALA A 251 10.08 -12.41 2.10
CA ALA A 251 9.79 -13.79 2.49
C ALA A 251 8.41 -14.33 2.08
N ALA A 252 7.57 -13.57 1.35
CA ALA A 252 6.23 -14.04 0.96
C ALA A 252 6.22 -15.43 0.28
N ASP A 253 7.22 -15.71 -0.55
CA ASP A 253 7.37 -16.99 -1.26
C ASP A 253 7.79 -18.16 -0.36
N ARG A 254 8.29 -17.87 0.85
CA ARG A 254 8.82 -18.84 1.82
C ARG A 254 7.96 -18.99 3.07
N PHE A 255 7.08 -18.02 3.35
CA PHE A 255 6.14 -18.11 4.48
C PHE A 255 5.20 -19.31 4.38
N LEU A 256 4.82 -19.68 3.16
CA LEU A 256 3.96 -20.81 2.88
C LEU A 256 4.74 -21.83 2.06
N SER A 257 4.98 -23.00 2.66
CA SER A 257 5.57 -24.15 1.96
C SER A 257 4.70 -24.51 0.76
N LYS A 258 5.29 -24.66 -0.43
CA LYS A 258 4.53 -25.08 -1.64
C LYS A 258 3.91 -26.47 -1.47
N GLU A 259 4.52 -27.27 -0.61
CA GLU A 259 4.11 -28.60 -0.17
C GLU A 259 2.68 -28.61 0.40
N ILE A 260 2.22 -27.50 1.00
CA ILE A 260 0.84 -27.33 1.48
C ILE A 260 -0.17 -27.53 0.34
N PHE A 261 0.17 -27.02 -0.85
CA PHE A 261 -0.73 -27.08 -2.01
C PHE A 261 -0.49 -28.34 -2.86
N THR A 262 0.74 -28.85 -2.91
CA THR A 262 1.10 -30.00 -3.74
C THR A 262 0.97 -31.35 -3.02
N MET A 263 1.59 -31.49 -1.85
CA MET A 263 1.65 -32.74 -1.09
C MET A 263 0.41 -32.89 -0.20
N ASP A 264 0.06 -31.84 0.55
CA ASP A 264 -1.08 -31.87 1.48
C ASP A 264 -2.41 -31.61 0.77
N LYS A 265 -2.36 -31.19 -0.50
CA LYS A 265 -3.53 -30.90 -1.35
C LYS A 265 -4.51 -29.91 -0.71
N LEU A 266 -4.03 -28.98 0.11
CA LEU A 266 -4.84 -27.96 0.79
C LEU A 266 -5.16 -26.76 -0.12
N GLY A 267 -5.34 -27.00 -1.43
CA GLY A 267 -5.70 -25.99 -2.42
C GLY A 267 -6.96 -25.19 -2.05
N PHE A 268 -7.90 -25.84 -1.36
CA PHE A 268 -9.14 -25.20 -0.89
C PHE A 268 -8.89 -24.04 0.09
N LEU A 269 -7.74 -23.99 0.77
CA LEU A 269 -7.41 -22.88 1.66
C LEU A 269 -7.23 -21.57 0.88
N ASN A 270 -6.71 -21.65 -0.35
CA ASN A 270 -6.61 -20.50 -1.23
C ASN A 270 -8.00 -20.03 -1.68
N ASP A 271 -8.87 -20.96 -2.07
CA ASP A 271 -10.25 -20.67 -2.46
C ASP A 271 -11.04 -20.08 -1.27
N TRP A 272 -10.86 -20.65 -0.07
CA TRP A 272 -11.45 -20.13 1.16
C TRP A 272 -10.91 -18.73 1.51
N ALA A 273 -9.60 -18.49 1.41
CA ALA A 273 -9.02 -17.17 1.65
C ALA A 273 -9.56 -16.12 0.68
N LEU A 274 -9.74 -16.47 -0.60
CA LEU A 274 -10.36 -15.61 -1.60
C LEU A 274 -11.83 -15.31 -1.24
N ILE A 275 -12.60 -16.33 -0.87
CA ILE A 275 -13.99 -16.16 -0.44
C ILE A 275 -14.04 -15.25 0.79
N LEU A 276 -13.23 -15.51 1.82
CA LEU A 276 -13.12 -14.66 3.01
C LEU A 276 -12.86 -13.21 2.62
N PHE A 277 -11.86 -12.97 1.76
CA PHE A 277 -11.53 -11.64 1.29
C PHE A 277 -12.75 -10.95 0.64
N LEU A 278 -13.50 -11.65 -0.20
CA LEU A 278 -14.66 -11.11 -0.88
C LEU A 278 -15.88 -10.89 0.03
N VAL A 279 -16.16 -11.82 0.97
CA VAL A 279 -17.44 -11.82 1.72
C VAL A 279 -17.34 -11.37 3.17
N HIS A 280 -16.15 -11.26 3.76
CA HIS A 280 -16.01 -11.05 5.22
C HIS A 280 -16.80 -9.85 5.75
N LYS A 281 -16.75 -8.69 5.07
CA LYS A 281 -17.48 -7.50 5.52
C LYS A 281 -18.99 -7.68 5.39
N ALA A 282 -19.48 -8.26 4.30
CA ALA A 282 -20.90 -8.59 4.13
C ALA A 282 -21.37 -9.50 5.28
N VAL A 283 -20.59 -10.53 5.62
CA VAL A 283 -20.88 -11.42 6.74
C VAL A 283 -20.84 -10.68 8.08
N HIS A 284 -19.87 -9.79 8.31
CA HIS A 284 -19.83 -8.97 9.53
C HIS A 284 -21.04 -8.03 9.65
N MET A 285 -21.53 -7.47 8.54
CA MET A 285 -22.72 -6.61 8.53
C MET A 285 -24.00 -7.39 8.82
N ILE A 286 -24.11 -8.63 8.32
CA ILE A 286 -25.30 -9.48 8.50
C ILE A 286 -25.33 -10.13 9.88
N PHE A 287 -24.22 -10.72 10.34
CA PHE A 287 -24.22 -11.63 11.48
C PHE A 287 -23.72 -11.02 12.79
N GLY A 288 -23.06 -9.86 12.79
CA GLY A 288 -22.49 -9.25 14.00
C GLY A 288 -21.38 -10.09 14.66
N VAL A 289 -20.55 -9.46 15.49
CA VAL A 289 -19.48 -10.15 16.22
C VAL A 289 -20.05 -10.80 17.49
N PRO A 290 -19.70 -12.05 17.86
CA PRO A 290 -18.72 -12.94 17.22
C PRO A 290 -19.30 -13.88 16.16
N ARG A 291 -20.62 -13.90 15.95
CA ARG A 291 -21.32 -14.87 15.07
C ARG A 291 -20.80 -14.87 13.63
N SER A 292 -20.39 -13.72 13.12
CA SER A 292 -19.76 -13.56 11.81
C SER A 292 -18.53 -14.46 11.62
N TRP A 293 -17.71 -14.66 12.65
CA TRP A 293 -16.51 -15.49 12.56
C TRP A 293 -16.83 -16.97 12.40
N PHE A 294 -17.88 -17.46 13.07
CA PHE A 294 -18.34 -18.84 12.89
C PHE A 294 -18.84 -19.08 11.46
N VAL A 295 -19.53 -18.09 10.87
CA VAL A 295 -19.95 -18.16 9.46
C VAL A 295 -18.72 -18.20 8.55
N LEU A 296 -17.75 -17.30 8.75
CA LEU A 296 -16.53 -17.23 7.94
C LEU A 296 -15.69 -18.51 8.01
N ILE A 297 -15.51 -19.07 9.21
CA ILE A 297 -14.85 -20.38 9.41
C ILE A 297 -15.69 -21.51 8.80
N GLY A 298 -17.02 -21.44 8.93
CA GLY A 298 -17.95 -22.39 8.34
C GLY A 298 -17.96 -22.44 6.81
N LEU A 299 -17.42 -21.43 6.12
CA LEU A 299 -17.20 -21.45 4.67
C LEU A 299 -16.01 -22.34 4.26
N MET A 300 -15.11 -22.69 5.19
CA MET A 300 -13.93 -23.50 4.88
C MET A 300 -14.29 -24.92 4.42
N PRO A 301 -15.17 -25.68 5.10
CA PRO A 301 -15.65 -26.98 4.59
C PRO A 301 -16.33 -26.89 3.21
N VAL A 302 -17.00 -25.77 2.91
CA VAL A 302 -17.66 -25.56 1.61
C VAL A 302 -16.62 -25.48 0.50
N ALA A 303 -15.59 -24.64 0.68
CA ALA A 303 -14.46 -24.55 -0.27
C ALA A 303 -13.77 -25.90 -0.47
N TRP A 304 -13.58 -26.66 0.62
CA TRP A 304 -13.02 -28.01 0.56
C TRP A 304 -13.87 -28.98 -0.28
N LEU A 305 -15.19 -28.99 -0.09
CA LEU A 305 -16.11 -29.83 -0.85
C LEU A 305 -16.13 -29.48 -2.34
N PHE A 306 -16.10 -28.19 -2.69
CA PHE A 306 -16.04 -27.75 -4.10
C PHE A 306 -14.76 -28.22 -4.78
N ARG A 307 -13.59 -27.98 -4.16
CA ARG A 307 -12.30 -28.39 -4.72
C ARG A 307 -12.17 -29.91 -4.88
N ARG A 308 -12.72 -30.67 -3.93
CA ARG A 308 -12.72 -32.13 -3.99
C ARG A 308 -13.49 -32.66 -5.20
N ARG A 309 -14.56 -31.99 -5.64
CA ARG A 309 -15.33 -32.40 -6.83
C ARG A 309 -14.59 -32.16 -8.14
N GLU A 310 -13.77 -31.11 -8.23
CA GLU A 310 -12.98 -30.79 -9.44
C GLU A 310 -11.79 -31.74 -9.65
N THR A 311 -11.36 -32.43 -8.60
CA THR A 311 -10.21 -33.32 -8.61
C THR A 311 -10.57 -34.80 -8.79
N GLN A 312 -11.87 -35.12 -8.87
CA GLN A 312 -12.41 -36.44 -9.16
C GLN A 312 -12.84 -36.52 -10.62
#